data_AF-A0A1T5BNG8-F1
#
_entry.id   AF-A0A1T5BNG8-F1
#
_cell.length_a   1.000
_cell.length_b   1.000
_cell.length_c   1.000
_cell.angle_alpha   90.00
_cell.angle_beta   90.00
_cell.angle_gamma   90.00
#
_symmetry.space_group_name_H-M   'P 1'
#
loop_
_entity.id
_entity.type
_entity.pdbx_description
1 polymer ?
#
loop_
_entity_poly.entity_id
_entity_poly.type
_entity_poly.pdbx_seq_one_letter_code
_entity_poly.pdbx_strand_id
1 'polypeptide(L)' 'MQIYIFAGKGGIYGFTPDETGANLPKDYGVWTHHSTIGMQRGESSRIVVNTDECLNNIATQGYHLQSAKIETNTSLN' A
#
# COMPACT_ATOMS: atom_id res chain seq x y z
N MET A 1 -10.17 -1.72 -9.33
CA MET A 1 -9.07 -2.70 -9.38
C MET A 1 -8.94 -3.35 -8.01
N GLN A 2 -8.77 -4.66 -7.95
CA GLN A 2 -8.50 -5.38 -6.70
C GLN A 2 -7.02 -5.23 -6.35
N ILE A 3 -6.72 -4.82 -5.12
CA ILE A 3 -5.39 -4.57 -4.59
C ILE A 3 -5.19 -5.45 -3.36
N TYR A 4 -4.11 -6.21 -3.37
CA TYR A 4 -3.63 -7.00 -2.24
C TYR A 4 -2.58 -6.19 -1.49
N ILE A 5 -2.78 -6.12 -0.18
CA ILE A 5 -1.93 -5.36 0.74
C ILE A 5 -1.12 -6.36 1.54
N PHE A 6 0.20 -6.18 1.55
CA PHE A 6 1.15 -6.97 2.31
C PHE A 6 1.89 -6.10 3.31
N ALA A 7 2.04 -6.59 4.54
CA ALA A 7 2.90 -5.98 5.55
C ALA A 7 4.32 -6.54 5.41
N GLY A 8 5.30 -5.65 5.35
CA GLY A 8 6.72 -5.95 5.33
C GLY A 8 7.44 -5.43 6.57
N LYS A 9 8.76 -5.59 6.59
CA LYS A 9 9.63 -5.10 7.66
C LYS A 9 9.61 -3.58 7.76
N GLY A 10 9.81 -3.06 8.97
CA GLY A 10 9.94 -1.62 9.22
C GLY A 10 8.64 -0.83 9.07
N GLY A 11 7.48 -1.48 9.14
CA GLY A 11 6.19 -0.82 8.97
C GLY A 11 5.91 -0.39 7.53
N ILE A 12 6.57 -1.01 6.56
CA ILE A 12 6.31 -0.80 5.13
C ILE A 12 5.16 -1.70 4.70
N TYR A 13 4.21 -1.13 3.98
CA TYR A 13 3.10 -1.83 3.35
C TYR A 13 3.28 -1.81 1.84
N GLY A 14 3.16 -2.98 1.21
CA GLY A 14 3.17 -3.16 -0.23
C GLY A 14 1.76 -3.34 -0.76
N PHE A 15 1.42 -2.59 -1.80
CA PHE A 15 0.15 -2.64 -2.51
C PHE A 15 0.41 -3.17 -3.92
N THR A 16 -0.28 -4.23 -4.31
CA THR A 16 -0.04 -4.90 -5.59
C THR A 16 -1.32 -5.55 -6.12
N PRO A 17 -1.51 -5.65 -7.44
CA PRO A 17 -2.60 -6.45 -8.01
C PRO A 17 -2.29 -7.95 -8.00
N ASP A 18 -1.06 -8.36 -7.70
CA ASP A 18 -0.64 -9.76 -7.58
C ASP A 18 -1.05 -10.35 -6.22
N GLU A 19 -1.93 -11.35 -6.26
CA GLU A 19 -2.42 -12.06 -5.07
C GLU A 19 -1.32 -12.70 -4.23
N THR A 20 -0.20 -13.05 -4.85
CA THR A 20 0.92 -13.71 -4.17
C THR A 20 1.92 -12.74 -3.56
N GLY A 21 1.87 -11.46 -3.97
CA GLY A 21 2.87 -10.47 -3.59
C GLY A 21 4.26 -10.73 -4.16
N ALA A 22 4.41 -11.60 -5.16
CA ALA A 22 5.71 -12.01 -5.70
C ALA A 22 6.46 -10.86 -6.41
N ASN A 23 5.74 -9.84 -6.85
CA ASN A 23 6.32 -8.65 -7.48
C ASN A 23 6.81 -7.58 -6.48
N LEU A 24 6.66 -7.79 -5.17
CA LEU A 24 7.11 -6.84 -4.16
C LEU A 24 8.63 -6.93 -3.91
N PRO A 25 9.33 -5.82 -3.61
CA PRO A 25 10.77 -5.84 -3.35
C PRO A 25 11.16 -6.71 -2.16
N LYS A 26 12.22 -7.49 -2.32
CA LYS A 26 12.69 -8.43 -1.28
C LYS A 26 13.29 -7.74 -0.06
N ASP A 27 13.76 -6.50 -0.22
CA ASP A 27 14.44 -5.74 0.84
C ASP A 27 13.53 -5.46 2.04
N TYR A 28 12.23 -5.31 1.80
CA TYR A 28 11.21 -5.13 2.85
C TYR A 28 10.50 -6.44 3.22
N GLY A 29 10.85 -7.55 2.57
CA GLY A 29 10.31 -8.88 2.87
C GLY A 29 10.87 -9.46 4.18
N VAL A 30 10.28 -10.54 4.73
CA VAL A 30 9.21 -11.36 4.15
C VAL A 30 7.88 -10.63 4.21
N TRP A 31 7.12 -10.69 3.12
CA TRP A 31 5.80 -10.09 2.99
C TRP A 31 4.74 -11.01 3.56
N THR A 32 3.84 -10.46 4.39
CA THR A 32 2.69 -11.18 4.92
C THR A 32 1.42 -10.53 4.39
N HIS A 33 0.52 -11.31 3.81
CA HIS A 33 -0.79 -10.79 3.38
C HIS A 33 -1.52 -10.18 4.58
N HIS A 34 -1.95 -8.94 4.42
CA HIS A 34 -2.60 -8.17 5.47
C HIS A 34 -4.09 -7.98 5.17
N SER A 35 -4.41 -7.49 3.96
CA SER A 35 -5.80 -7.27 3.54
C SER A 35 -5.92 -7.19 2.03
N THR A 36 -7.16 -7.32 1.53
CA THR A 36 -7.48 -7.12 0.12
C THR A 36 -8.57 -6.07 0.01
N ILE A 37 -8.38 -5.10 -0.89
CA ILE A 37 -9.33 -4.00 -1.09
C ILE A 37 -9.59 -3.73 -2.56
N GLY A 38 -10.79 -3.27 -2.89
CA GLY A 38 -11.05 -2.62 -4.17
C GLY A 38 -10.64 -1.15 -4.12
N MET A 39 -9.92 -0.67 -5.13
CA MET A 39 -9.61 0.74 -5.36
C MET A 39 -10.12 1.20 -6.73
N GLN A 40 -10.67 2.41 -6.80
CA GLN A 40 -11.09 3.05 -8.06
C GLN A 40 -10.55 4.48 -8.13
N ARG A 41 -10.18 4.94 -9.33
CA ARG A 41 -9.74 6.33 -9.55
C ARG A 41 -10.86 7.29 -9.20
N GLY A 42 -10.51 8.42 -8.57
CA GLY A 42 -11.48 9.41 -8.11
C GLY A 42 -12.25 9.02 -6.83
N GLU A 43 -11.95 7.88 -6.21
CA GLU A 43 -12.39 7.59 -4.84
C GLU A 43 -11.66 8.52 -3.86
N SER A 44 -12.35 8.92 -2.79
CA SER A 44 -11.74 9.64 -1.67
C SER A 44 -10.45 8.94 -1.22
N SER A 45 -9.38 9.71 -1.01
CA SER A 45 -8.15 9.17 -0.45
C SER A 45 -8.44 8.48 0.89
N ARG A 46 -7.88 7.29 1.08
CA ARG A 46 -8.05 6.55 2.33
C ARG A 46 -7.06 7.08 3.36
N ILE A 47 -7.37 6.90 4.64
CA ILE A 47 -6.64 7.49 5.79
C ILE A 47 -5.11 7.36 5.70
N VAL A 48 -4.60 6.31 5.03
CA VAL A 48 -3.17 5.98 4.99
C VAL A 48 -2.60 5.96 3.56
N VAL A 49 -3.43 6.12 2.52
CA VAL A 49 -2.96 5.98 1.13
C VAL A 49 -3.72 6.89 0.17
N ASN A 50 -2.97 7.64 -0.64
CA ASN A 50 -3.52 8.36 -1.78
C ASN A 50 -3.84 7.35 -2.89
N THR A 51 -5.14 7.19 -3.19
CA THR A 51 -5.63 6.18 -4.13
C THR A 51 -5.08 6.38 -5.53
N ASP A 52 -5.05 7.62 -6.03
CA ASP A 52 -4.59 7.90 -7.40
C ASP A 52 -3.08 7.69 -7.54
N GLU A 53 -2.30 8.08 -6.53
CA GLU A 53 -0.85 7.81 -6.49
C GLU A 53 -0.56 6.31 -6.44
N CYS A 54 -1.26 5.57 -5.59
CA CYS A 54 -1.14 4.12 -5.50
C CYS A 54 -1.44 3.45 -6.84
N LEU A 55 -2.56 3.81 -7.49
CA LEU A 55 -2.94 3.27 -8.79
C LEU A 55 -1.95 3.66 -9.90
N ASN A 56 -1.38 4.87 -9.86
CA ASN A 56 -0.34 5.29 -10.80
C ASN A 56 0.95 4.49 -10.64
N ASN A 57 1.43 4.32 -9.41
CA ASN A 57 2.65 3.55 -9.14
C ASN A 57 2.48 2.07 -9.49
N ILE A 58 1.31 1.50 -9.22
CA ILE A 58 0.99 0.14 -9.67
C ILE A 58 0.99 0.06 -11.21
N ALA A 59 0.46 1.06 -11.91
CA ALA A 59 0.45 1.06 -13.37
C ALA A 59 1.86 1.20 -14.00
N THR A 60 2.79 1.90 -13.33
CA THR A 60 4.14 2.16 -13.87
C THR A 60 5.20 1.17 -13.39
N GLN A 61 5.10 0.70 -12.15
CA GLN A 61 6.10 -0.14 -11.48
C GLN A 61 5.57 -1.54 -11.13
N GLY A 62 4.26 -1.76 -11.18
CA GLY A 62 3.60 -3.02 -10.80
C GLY A 62 3.19 -3.10 -9.33
N TYR A 63 3.71 -2.23 -8.46
CA TYR A 63 3.38 -2.16 -7.04
C TYR A 63 3.50 -0.72 -6.51
N HIS A 64 3.01 -0.50 -5.29
CA HIS A 64 3.22 0.74 -4.53
C HIS A 64 3.66 0.39 -3.11
N LEU A 65 4.61 1.15 -2.56
CA LEU A 65 5.07 1.00 -1.19
C LEU A 65 4.69 2.23 -0.37
N GLN A 66 4.20 2.01 0.84
CA GLN A 66 3.86 3.07 1.78
C GLN A 66 4.40 2.72 3.16
N SER A 67 5.12 3.64 3.79
CA SER A 67 5.40 3.50 5.23
C SER A 67 4.15 3.86 6.02
N ALA A 68 3.72 3.00 6.95
CA ALA A 68 2.68 3.30 7.93
C ALA A 68 3.22 4.21 9.04
N LYS A 69 3.90 5.31 8.67
CA LYS A 69 4.06 6.43 9.59
C LYS A 69 2.65 6.97 9.82
N ILE A 70 2.08 6.56 10.94
CA ILE A 70 0.95 7.24 11.53
C ILE A 70 1.49 8.64 11.83
N GLU A 71 1.19 9.61 10.99
CA GLU A 71 1.06 10.97 11.51
C GLU A 71 -0.12 10.88 12.47
N THR A 72 0.16 10.51 13.71
CA THR A 72 -0.71 10.87 14.80
C THR A 72 -0.81 12.37 14.69
N ASN A 73 -1.93 12.84 14.18
CA ASN A 73 -2.37 14.20 14.39
C ASN A 73 -2.71 14.30 15.89
N THR A 74 -1.67 14.19 16.71
CA THR A 74 -1.66 14.65 18.08
C THR A 74 -1.54 16.16 17.96
N SER A 75 -2.68 16.79 17.68
CA SER A 75 -2.91 18.15 18.16
C SER A 75 -2.84 18.08 19.69
N LEU A 76 -1.63 18.21 20.23
CA LEU A 76 -1.42 18.64 21.59
C LEU A 76 -1.39 20.17 21.56
N ASN A 77 -2.34 20.74 22.29
CA ASN A 77 -2.57 22.15 22.65
C ASN A 77 -3.35 23.01 21.65
#